data_AF-A0A511YN48-F1
#
_entry.id   AF-A0A511YN48-F1
#
_cell.length_a   1.000
_cell.length_b   1.000
_cell.length_c   1.000
_cell.angle_alpha   90.00
_cell.angle_beta   90.00
_cell.angle_gamma   90.00
#
_symmetry.space_group_name_H-M   'P 1'
#
loop_
_entity.id
_entity.type
_entity.pdbx_description
1 polymer ?
#
loop_
_entity_poly.entity_id
_entity_poly.type
_entity_poly.pdbx_seq_one_letter_code
_entity_poly.pdbx_strand_id
1 'polypeptide(L)' 'MKNSNLKNAQKLSRESQKHISGGDKQLICQSGCVKYYFSDGQGNCKAPPCNELTGSEVVIDGRTQCCF' A
#
# COMPACT_ATOMS: atom_id res chain seq x y z
N MET A 1 -0.67 -30.10 -23.90
CA MET A 1 0.34 -29.04 -23.68
C MET A 1 -0.22 -27.73 -24.24
N LYS A 2 -0.42 -26.70 -23.41
CA LYS A 2 -0.98 -25.41 -23.83
C LYS A 2 0.15 -24.53 -24.38
N ASN A 3 0.06 -24.11 -25.64
CA ASN A 3 1.03 -23.23 -26.31
C ASN A 3 0.81 -21.76 -25.90
N SER A 4 1.68 -21.23 -25.05
CA SER A 4 1.74 -19.81 -24.71
C SER A 4 2.44 -19.03 -25.84
N ASN A 5 1.68 -18.41 -26.75
CA ASN A 5 2.20 -17.51 -27.78
C ASN A 5 2.57 -16.14 -27.18
N LEU A 6 3.68 -16.06 -26.45
CA LEU A 6 4.24 -14.79 -25.98
C LEU A 6 5.22 -14.24 -27.02
N LYS A 7 4.71 -13.58 -28.06
CA LYS A 7 5.53 -13.01 -29.17
C LYS A 7 6.47 -11.87 -28.75
N ASN A 8 6.40 -11.38 -27.51
CA ASN A 8 7.26 -10.29 -27.01
C ASN A 8 7.69 -10.47 -25.54
N ALA A 9 7.74 -11.70 -25.02
CA ALA A 9 8.34 -11.92 -23.70
C ALA A 9 9.87 -11.91 -23.84
N GLN A 10 10.47 -10.71 -23.83
CA GLN A 10 11.92 -10.60 -23.66
C GLN A 10 12.28 -11.17 -22.30
N LYS A 11 13.01 -12.29 -22.31
CA LYS A 11 13.56 -12.91 -21.11
C LYS A 11 14.58 -11.93 -20.53
N LEU A 12 14.21 -11.27 -19.43
CA LEU A 12 15.11 -10.39 -18.69
C LEU A 12 16.43 -11.12 -18.40
N SER A 13 17.56 -10.45 -18.65
CA SER A 13 18.88 -10.96 -18.31
C SER A 13 18.96 -11.28 -16.82
N ARG A 14 19.78 -12.28 -16.45
CA ARG A 14 19.97 -12.68 -15.04
C ARG A 14 20.32 -11.50 -14.13
N GLU A 15 21.03 -10.51 -14.64
CA GLU A 15 21.38 -9.28 -13.92
C GLU A 15 20.16 -8.36 -13.74
N SER A 16 19.35 -8.16 -14.79
CA SER A 16 18.11 -7.40 -14.70
C SER A 16 17.08 -8.04 -13.77
N GLN A 17 17.02 -9.38 -13.72
CA GLN A 17 16.18 -10.11 -12.76
C GLN A 17 16.62 -9.90 -11.31
N LYS A 18 17.92 -9.75 -11.04
CA LYS A 18 18.44 -9.42 -9.71
C LYS A 18 18.06 -8.00 -9.27
N HIS A 19 17.92 -7.07 -10.22
CA HIS A 19 17.49 -5.69 -9.96
C HIS A 19 15.96 -5.54 -9.84
N ILE A 20 15.19 -6.54 -10.27
CA ILE A 20 13.79 -6.72 -9.84
C ILE A 20 13.80 -7.43 -8.47
N SER A 21 14.69 -6.97 -7.60
CA SER A 21 14.42 -7.07 -6.17
C SER A 21 13.24 -6.14 -5.97
N GLY A 22 12.08 -6.71 -5.60
CA GLY A 22 11.02 -5.91 -5.00
C GLY A 22 11.63 -5.26 -3.77
N GLY A 23 12.27 -4.10 -3.96
CA GLY A 23 12.78 -3.31 -2.87
C GLY A 23 11.56 -3.10 -2.00
N ASP A 24 11.60 -3.64 -0.79
CA ASP A 24 10.62 -3.34 0.23
C ASP A 24 10.43 -1.83 0.16
N LYS A 25 9.30 -1.40 -0.40
CA LYS A 25 8.90 -0.01 -0.30
C LYS A 25 8.77 0.15 1.19
N GLN A 26 9.81 0.68 1.83
CA GLN A 26 9.78 1.01 3.23
C GLN A 26 8.68 2.06 3.29
N LEU A 27 7.53 1.56 3.68
CA LEU A 27 6.27 2.18 3.44
C LEU A 27 6.13 3.07 4.67
N ILE A 28 6.79 4.23 4.59
CA ILE A 28 6.96 5.14 5.71
C ILE A 28 5.57 5.55 6.17
N CYS A 29 5.33 5.40 7.47
CA CYS A 29 4.11 5.90 8.05
C CYS A 29 4.03 7.42 7.89
N GLN A 30 3.06 7.88 7.11
CA GLN A 30 2.77 9.29 7.04
C GLN A 30 2.01 9.69 8.30
N SER A 31 2.58 10.63 9.06
CA SER A 31 1.88 11.40 10.08
C SER A 31 0.86 12.33 9.42
N GLY A 32 -0.36 12.41 9.95
CA GLY A 32 -1.43 13.24 9.40
C GLY A 32 -2.70 12.46 9.04
N CYS A 33 -3.61 13.16 8.35
CA CYS A 33 -4.94 12.66 8.06
C CYS A 33 -5.05 12.03 6.68
N VAL A 34 -5.54 10.80 6.63
CA VAL A 34 -5.72 10.03 5.41
C VAL A 34 -7.19 9.70 5.19
N LYS A 35 -7.57 9.73 3.91
CA LYS A 35 -8.94 9.44 3.47
C LYS A 35 -9.21 7.94 3.29
N TYR A 36 -8.15 7.16 3.03
CA TYR A 36 -8.25 5.72 2.79
C TYR A 36 -7.69 4.99 4.00
N TYR A 37 -8.59 4.39 4.77
CA TYR A 37 -8.26 3.70 6.00
C TYR A 37 -9.30 2.60 6.29
N PHE A 38 -8.95 1.70 7.19
CA PHE A 38 -9.83 0.71 7.79
C PHE A 38 -10.32 1.25 9.13
N SER A 39 -11.63 1.44 9.26
CA SER A 39 -12.27 1.76 10.55
C SER A 39 -12.51 0.46 11.32
N ASP A 40 -12.32 0.48 12.65
CA ASP A 40 -12.78 -0.59 13.53
C ASP A 40 -14.25 -0.42 13.98
N GLY A 41 -14.91 0.66 13.57
CA GLY A 41 -16.28 1.00 13.94
C GLY A 41 -16.45 1.57 15.35
N GLN A 42 -15.36 1.73 16.11
CA GLN A 42 -15.36 2.29 17.47
C GLN A 42 -14.66 3.66 17.52
N GLY A 43 -14.41 4.27 16.36
CA GLY A 43 -13.70 5.55 16.21
C GLY A 43 -12.19 5.41 16.05
N ASN A 44 -11.66 4.18 16.00
CA ASN A 44 -10.26 3.92 15.70
C ASN A 44 -10.10 3.55 14.23
N CYS A 45 -8.92 3.86 13.70
CA CYS A 45 -8.63 3.58 12.31
C CYS A 45 -7.19 3.16 12.07
N LYS A 46 -6.99 2.36 11.03
CA LYS A 46 -5.67 1.91 10.56
C LYS A 46 -5.55 2.18 9.08
N ALA A 47 -4.42 2.69 8.64
CA ALA A 47 -4.23 3.04 7.24
C ALA A 47 -2.98 2.36 6.71
N PRO A 48 -3.07 1.61 5.61
CA PRO A 48 -1.88 1.05 4.98
C PRO A 48 -0.92 2.17 4.61
N PRO A 49 0.36 2.07 4.98
CA PRO A 49 1.03 0.88 5.54
C PRO A 49 1.15 0.81 7.07
N CYS A 50 0.63 1.81 7.77
CA CYS A 50 0.65 1.94 9.23
C CYS A 50 -0.32 0.98 9.91
N ASN A 51 0.02 -0.30 9.92
CA ASN A 51 -0.76 -1.31 10.63
C ASN A 51 -0.47 -1.32 12.15
N GLU A 52 0.69 -0.80 12.55
CA GLU A 52 1.13 -0.74 13.95
C GLU A 52 0.61 0.48 14.71
N LEU A 53 0.40 1.60 14.00
CA LEU A 53 -0.20 2.80 14.58
C LEU A 53 -1.71 2.75 14.40
N THR A 54 -2.44 3.19 15.43
CA THR A 54 -3.88 3.32 15.40
C THR A 54 -4.20 4.81 15.47
N GLY A 55 -4.86 5.33 14.44
CA GLY A 55 -5.33 6.70 14.37
C GLY A 55 -6.74 6.83 14.92
N SER A 56 -7.24 8.07 14.95
CA SER A 56 -8.63 8.39 15.30
C SER A 56 -9.40 8.86 14.07
N GLU A 57 -10.66 8.45 13.98
CA GLU A 57 -11.59 8.96 12.97
C GLU A 57 -12.04 10.38 13.33
N VAL A 58 -11.71 11.34 12.48
CA VAL A 58 -12.12 12.74 12.63
C VAL A 58 -12.80 13.23 11.38
N VAL A 59 -13.77 14.14 11.56
CA VAL A 59 -14.50 14.75 10.44
C VAL A 59 -13.80 16.05 10.06
N ILE A 60 -13.21 16.08 8.87
CA ILE A 60 -12.56 17.26 8.30
C ILE A 60 -13.27 17.58 6.99
N ASP A 61 -13.78 18.80 6.85
CA ASP A 61 -14.57 19.25 5.69
C ASP A 61 -15.78 18.35 5.39
N GLY A 62 -16.45 17.85 6.43
CA GLY A 62 -17.61 16.98 6.31
C GLY A 62 -17.31 15.55 5.83
N ARG A 63 -16.03 15.16 5.77
CA ARG A 63 -15.59 13.80 5.42
C ARG A 63 -14.81 13.18 6.57
N THR A 64 -15.15 11.94 6.92
CA THR A 64 -14.40 11.18 7.92
C THR A 64 -13.03 10.80 7.36
N GLN A 65 -11.99 11.11 8.11
CA GLN A 65 -10.60 10.84 7.79
C GLN A 65 -9.93 10.21 9.01
N CYS A 66 -8.98 9.33 8.77
CA CYS A 66 -8.18 8.73 9.82
C CYS A 66 -6.92 9.56 10.05
N CYS A 67 -6.73 10.08 11.26
CA CYS A 67 -5.54 10.87 11.58
C CYS A 67 -4.67 10.12 12.60
N PHE A 68 -3.37 10.07 12.31
CA PHE A 68 -2.32 9.53 13.16
C PHE A 68 -1.52 10.66 13.79
#